data_AF-A0A914QJU2-F1
#
_entry.id   AF-A0A914QJU2-F1
#
_cell.length_a   1.000
_cell.length_b   1.000
_cell.length_c   1.000
_cell.angle_alpha   90.00
_cell.angle_beta   90.00
_cell.angle_gamma   90.00
#
_symmetry.space_group_name_H-M   'P 1'
#
loop_
_entity.id
_entity.type
_entity.pdbx_description
1 polymer ?
#
loop_
_entity_poly.entity_id
_entity_poly.type
_entity_poly.pdbx_seq_one_letter_code
_entity_poly.pdbx_strand_id
1 'polypeptide(L)'
;MQNAYFMRTKAKTNFPGAPYRGRGHGGLGGGRGGGRGGYGAPGGRSGADDSTTSFFPKAEHILVAFLEFEQFLPFPPKTTTMVHTNGFIIDIFDVLKNSQLNGVTDHEKRLNIITNTLFQIVYRHFSQGMIHTDKALLALLLLRIYLKCHPNYTTYEAKFDHLQAVPEVATYEGNPSPTSRALNDLVVINALQPDRLVASAHLVIAATFGLEFMQHDKVTNLHEITEITSFAIGSSEGFQQAEKALESSSKSGQLVLLKNVHLAPSSWLTQIEKRLHVIRPHLQFRLIFTAKIHPKLPISVIQASRVVVFEPATGLKANMLRSLSSIPPSRITKAPVERARLYFLVCWFHALVQKRLRCRPLGWAHSYEFSDADLRMACDTLDVAVDSVAMGRNNVSPDKLPWKALRTLFSQCIYGGKIDNIFDQTLLDCFLQKLFTSKAFEDDFVLINNVDGKSSPLYIPEAHSRDQLLQWIYHIKFLQMPNWIGLPKNAKRFFLLFVDKNSKYA
;
A
#
# COMPACT_ATOMS: atom_id res chain seq x y z
N MET A 1 -0.85 9.37 10.09
CA MET A 1 -1.81 8.38 10.65
C MET A 1 -1.99 7.27 9.64
N GLN A 2 -1.74 6.01 10.01
CA GLN A 2 -2.05 4.85 9.17
C GLN A 2 -3.46 4.40 9.53
N ASN A 3 -4.38 4.43 8.56
CA ASN A 3 -5.76 4.01 8.77
C ASN A 3 -5.94 2.64 8.13
N ALA A 4 -6.46 1.68 8.89
CA ALA A 4 -6.88 0.38 8.38
C ALA A 4 -8.39 0.37 8.16
N TYR A 5 -8.81 -0.16 7.02
CA TYR A 5 -10.20 -0.47 6.72
C TYR A 5 -10.41 -1.96 6.77
N PHE A 6 -11.52 -2.35 7.35
CA PHE A 6 -11.93 -3.75 7.45
C PHE A 6 -13.21 -3.89 6.67
N MET A 7 -13.24 -4.76 5.66
CA MET A 7 -14.46 -5.09 4.95
C MET A 7 -14.81 -6.55 5.21
N ARG A 8 -15.97 -6.81 5.83
CA ARG A 8 -16.48 -8.17 6.01
C ARG A 8 -17.59 -8.44 5.01
N THR A 9 -17.35 -9.39 4.11
CA THR A 9 -18.36 -9.92 3.16
C THR A 9 -18.75 -11.33 3.60
N LYS A 10 -19.98 -11.53 4.06
CA LYS A 10 -20.48 -12.87 4.36
C LYS A 10 -21.36 -13.32 3.20
N ALA A 11 -20.77 -14.06 2.26
CA ALA A 11 -21.52 -14.86 1.30
C ALA A 11 -21.24 -16.33 1.60
N LYS A 12 -22.27 -17.11 1.93
CA LYS A 12 -22.16 -18.56 1.85
C LYS A 12 -22.18 -18.92 0.36
N THR A 13 -21.06 -19.36 -0.18
CA THR A 13 -21.05 -20.04 -1.48
C THR A 13 -21.59 -21.45 -1.25
N ASN A 14 -22.85 -21.68 -1.63
CA ASN A 14 -23.32 -23.04 -1.88
C ASN A 14 -22.56 -23.54 -3.11
N PHE A 15 -21.62 -24.46 -2.92
CA PHE A 15 -21.09 -25.24 -4.03
C PHE A 15 -22.23 -26.12 -4.57
N PRO A 16 -22.54 -26.09 -5.88
CA PRO A 16 -23.36 -27.14 -6.46
C PRO A 16 -22.54 -28.43 -6.37
N GLY A 17 -22.98 -29.35 -5.51
CA GLY A 17 -22.39 -30.67 -5.39
C GLY A 17 -22.45 -31.39 -6.73
N ALA A 18 -21.29 -31.82 -7.24
CA ALA A 18 -21.24 -32.80 -8.31
C ALA A 18 -22.02 -34.06 -7.88
N PRO A 19 -22.87 -34.65 -8.73
CA PRO A 19 -23.70 -35.77 -8.33
C PRO A 19 -22.83 -37.03 -8.13
N TYR A 20 -22.62 -37.41 -6.87
CA TYR A 20 -22.18 -38.74 -6.49
C TYR A 20 -23.29 -39.74 -6.85
N ARG A 21 -23.10 -40.53 -7.90
CA ARG A 21 -23.92 -41.73 -8.19
C ARG A 21 -23.56 -42.83 -7.20
N GLY A 22 -24.27 -42.88 -6.07
CA GLY A 22 -24.41 -44.11 -5.29
C GLY A 22 -25.43 -45.02 -5.96
N ARG A 23 -25.02 -46.21 -6.42
CA ARG A 23 -25.95 -47.31 -6.72
C ARG A 23 -25.89 -48.30 -5.56
N GLY A 24 -27.06 -48.54 -4.98
CA GLY A 24 -27.26 -49.29 -3.75
C GLY A 24 -27.17 -50.81 -3.89
N HIS A 25 -27.27 -51.41 -2.70
CA HIS A 25 -27.42 -52.83 -2.42
C HIS A 25 -28.53 -53.52 -3.24
N GLY A 26 -28.23 -54.75 -3.66
CA GLY A 26 -29.19 -55.78 -4.02
C GLY A 26 -28.45 -57.12 -4.07
N GLY A 27 -28.75 -58.02 -3.13
CA GLY A 27 -28.16 -59.36 -3.07
C GLY A 27 -28.82 -60.35 -4.01
N LEU A 28 -28.14 -61.47 -4.27
CA LEU A 28 -28.63 -62.88 -4.30
C LEU A 28 -27.68 -63.77 -5.11
N GLY A 29 -27.34 -64.95 -4.54
CA GLY A 29 -27.32 -66.21 -5.29
C GLY A 29 -26.01 -66.73 -5.90
N GLY A 30 -25.34 -67.62 -5.16
CA GLY A 30 -24.78 -68.93 -5.54
C GLY A 30 -24.25 -69.25 -6.96
N GLY A 31 -23.09 -69.91 -7.02
CA GLY A 31 -22.69 -70.75 -8.16
C GLY A 31 -21.19 -71.04 -8.27
N ARG A 32 -20.79 -72.30 -8.04
CA ARG A 32 -19.43 -72.85 -8.30
C ARG A 32 -19.10 -72.88 -9.80
N GLY A 33 -17.82 -72.79 -10.15
CA GLY A 33 -17.31 -73.28 -11.44
C GLY A 33 -15.93 -72.73 -11.81
N GLY A 34 -14.91 -73.59 -11.84
CA GLY A 34 -13.56 -73.24 -12.28
C GLY A 34 -13.43 -73.12 -13.80
N GLY A 35 -12.39 -72.41 -14.25
CA GLY A 35 -12.01 -72.33 -15.66
C GLY A 35 -10.76 -71.48 -15.86
N ARG A 36 -9.63 -72.13 -16.15
CA ARG A 36 -8.44 -71.49 -16.71
C ARG A 36 -8.78 -70.94 -18.10
N GLY A 37 -8.30 -69.74 -18.41
CA GLY A 37 -8.33 -69.18 -19.76
C GLY A 37 -7.67 -67.81 -19.78
N GLY A 38 -6.39 -67.77 -20.17
CA GLY A 38 -5.70 -66.51 -20.46
C GLY A 38 -6.07 -65.99 -21.83
N TYR A 39 -6.27 -64.67 -21.96
CA TYR A 39 -6.13 -63.91 -23.21
C TYR A 39 -6.00 -62.41 -22.89
N GLY A 40 -4.93 -61.79 -23.40
CA GLY A 40 -4.90 -60.42 -23.91
C GLY A 40 -5.02 -59.25 -22.92
N ALA A 41 -3.89 -58.65 -22.56
CA ALA A 41 -3.84 -57.28 -22.07
C ALA A 41 -4.17 -56.29 -23.21
N PRO A 42 -5.10 -55.33 -23.05
CA PRO A 42 -5.14 -54.13 -23.88
C PRO A 42 -4.35 -53.00 -23.21
N GLY A 43 -3.58 -52.28 -24.03
CA GLY A 43 -2.56 -51.32 -23.65
C GLY A 43 -2.98 -50.27 -22.63
N GLY A 44 -2.06 -50.00 -21.70
CA GLY A 44 -2.18 -48.94 -20.71
C GLY A 44 -2.34 -47.57 -21.38
N ARG A 45 -3.32 -46.80 -20.87
CA ARG A 45 -3.45 -45.37 -21.13
C ARG A 45 -2.27 -44.64 -20.49
N SER A 46 -1.25 -44.31 -21.29
CA SER A 46 -0.06 -43.57 -20.88
C SER A 46 -0.25 -42.04 -20.78
N GLY A 47 -1.48 -41.55 -20.67
CA GLY A 47 -1.78 -40.10 -20.74
C GLY A 47 -2.13 -39.42 -19.42
N ALA A 48 -2.36 -40.17 -18.34
CA ALA A 48 -2.80 -39.60 -17.06
C ALA A 48 -1.64 -39.32 -16.10
N ASP A 49 -0.59 -40.15 -16.10
CA ASP A 49 0.51 -40.09 -15.10
C ASP A 49 1.50 -38.93 -15.30
N ASP A 50 1.67 -38.41 -16.52
CA ASP A 50 2.57 -37.27 -16.80
C ASP A 50 1.98 -35.91 -16.38
N SER A 51 0.65 -35.80 -16.36
CA SER A 51 -0.04 -34.56 -15.96
C SER A 51 -0.01 -34.35 -14.44
N THR A 52 -0.08 -35.44 -13.67
CA THR A 52 0.02 -35.41 -12.21
C THR A 52 1.46 -35.18 -11.75
N THR A 53 2.46 -35.80 -12.37
CA THR A 53 3.87 -35.60 -12.02
C THR A 53 4.38 -34.17 -12.28
N SER A 54 3.84 -33.46 -13.28
CA SER A 54 4.22 -32.06 -13.58
C SER A 54 3.45 -31.01 -12.77
N PHE A 55 2.22 -31.31 -12.36
CA PHE A 55 1.34 -30.37 -11.67
C PHE A 55 1.45 -30.44 -10.14
N PHE A 56 1.60 -31.65 -9.57
CA PHE A 56 1.63 -31.86 -8.11
C PHE A 56 2.75 -31.09 -7.39
N PRO A 57 4.01 -31.09 -7.87
CA PRO A 57 5.08 -30.35 -7.19
C PRO A 57 4.75 -28.85 -7.12
N LYS A 58 4.28 -28.25 -8.22
CA LYS A 58 3.92 -26.83 -8.26
C LYS A 58 2.72 -26.50 -7.37
N ALA A 59 1.71 -27.38 -7.29
CA ALA A 59 0.55 -27.21 -6.41
C ALA A 59 0.88 -27.41 -4.92
N GLU A 60 1.74 -28.38 -4.58
CA GLU A 60 2.30 -28.54 -3.24
C GLU A 60 3.15 -27.34 -2.85
N HIS A 61 3.98 -26.81 -3.76
CA HIS A 61 4.76 -25.60 -3.52
C HIS A 61 3.90 -24.35 -3.32
N ILE A 62 2.72 -24.26 -3.93
CA ILE A 62 1.75 -23.19 -3.67
C ILE A 62 1.14 -23.32 -2.26
N LEU A 63 0.82 -24.55 -1.84
CA LEU A 63 0.32 -24.82 -0.51
C LEU A 63 1.41 -24.60 0.55
N VAL A 64 2.65 -24.98 0.26
CA VAL A 64 3.84 -24.69 1.07
C VAL A 64 4.13 -23.19 1.06
N ALA A 65 3.93 -22.47 -0.05
CA ALA A 65 4.03 -21.00 -0.07
C ALA A 65 3.06 -20.38 0.92
N PHE A 66 1.84 -20.89 0.96
CA PHE A 66 0.80 -20.43 1.86
C PHE A 66 1.13 -20.75 3.33
N LEU A 67 1.61 -21.97 3.61
CA LEU A 67 1.98 -22.41 4.96
C LEU A 67 3.29 -21.77 5.48
N GLU A 68 4.30 -21.62 4.63
CA GLU A 68 5.55 -20.90 4.95
C GLU A 68 5.27 -19.41 5.17
N PHE A 69 4.32 -18.82 4.45
CA PHE A 69 3.92 -17.43 4.67
C PHE A 69 3.35 -17.20 6.08
N GLU A 70 2.60 -18.16 6.64
CA GLU A 70 2.15 -18.11 8.04
C GLU A 70 3.30 -18.24 9.05
N GLN A 71 4.37 -18.98 8.70
CA GLN A 71 5.49 -19.29 9.61
C GLN A 71 6.65 -18.28 9.56
N PHE A 72 6.87 -17.63 8.42
CA PHE A 72 8.04 -16.76 8.17
C PHE A 72 7.82 -15.28 8.48
N LEU A 73 6.68 -14.87 9.04
CA LEU A 73 6.55 -13.53 9.62
C LEU A 73 7.48 -13.46 10.84
N PRO A 74 8.66 -12.80 10.73
CA PRO A 74 9.47 -12.59 11.90
C PRO A 74 8.74 -11.51 12.73
N PHE A 75 8.97 -11.48 14.02
CA PHE A 75 8.50 -10.47 14.99
C PHE A 75 7.21 -10.78 15.77
N PRO A 76 7.23 -10.54 17.10
CA PRO A 76 6.07 -10.68 17.97
C PRO A 76 5.00 -9.63 17.61
N PRO A 77 3.72 -9.84 17.97
CA PRO A 77 2.59 -9.16 17.34
C PRO A 77 2.52 -7.70 17.81
N LYS A 78 3.18 -6.81 17.08
CA LYS A 78 2.82 -5.40 17.02
C LYS A 78 2.60 -5.08 15.55
N THR A 79 1.31 -4.96 15.22
CA THR A 79 0.72 -4.48 13.95
C THR A 79 0.52 -5.51 12.83
N THR A 80 -0.72 -5.99 12.75
CA THR A 80 -1.40 -6.58 11.58
C THR A 80 -0.82 -7.88 11.01
N THR A 81 -0.81 -8.94 11.81
CA THR A 81 -0.67 -10.31 11.30
C THR A 81 -1.92 -10.69 10.49
N MET A 82 -1.72 -10.87 9.19
CA MET A 82 -2.72 -11.21 8.19
C MET A 82 -3.15 -12.67 8.35
N VAL A 83 -4.46 -12.94 8.47
CA VAL A 83 -5.02 -14.28 8.27
C VAL A 83 -6.29 -14.11 7.42
N HIS A 84 -6.30 -14.74 6.25
CA HIS A 84 -7.38 -14.63 5.28
C HIS A 84 -7.80 -16.03 4.85
N THR A 85 -8.91 -16.55 5.38
CA THR A 85 -9.25 -17.97 5.19
C THR A 85 -10.38 -18.25 4.20
N ASN A 86 -11.26 -17.29 3.86
CA ASN A 86 -12.39 -17.60 2.96
C ASN A 86 -12.44 -16.77 1.66
N GLY A 87 -12.22 -15.45 1.70
CA GLY A 87 -12.21 -14.61 0.49
C GLY A 87 -11.01 -14.90 -0.42
N PHE A 88 -9.86 -15.14 0.20
CA PHE A 88 -8.61 -15.44 -0.49
C PHE A 88 -8.68 -16.73 -1.32
N ILE A 89 -9.34 -17.78 -0.82
CA ILE A 89 -9.52 -19.03 -1.55
C ILE A 89 -10.32 -18.80 -2.85
N ILE A 90 -11.36 -17.96 -2.80
CA ILE A 90 -12.14 -17.61 -4.00
C ILE A 90 -11.28 -16.82 -5.00
N ASP A 91 -10.51 -15.85 -4.52
CA ASP A 91 -9.60 -15.06 -5.35
C ASP A 91 -8.53 -15.94 -6.04
N ILE A 92 -8.06 -17.02 -5.38
CA ILE A 92 -7.16 -18.02 -5.97
C ILE A 92 -7.86 -18.79 -7.11
N PHE A 93 -9.11 -19.20 -6.93
CA PHE A 93 -9.84 -19.94 -7.98
C PHE A 93 -10.13 -19.10 -9.22
N ASP A 94 -10.18 -17.77 -9.09
CA ASP A 94 -10.33 -16.86 -10.23
C ASP A 94 -9.11 -16.84 -11.17
N VAL A 95 -7.95 -17.40 -10.77
CA VAL A 95 -6.80 -17.62 -11.68
C VAL A 95 -7.22 -18.45 -12.90
N LEU A 96 -8.12 -19.41 -12.72
CA LEU A 96 -8.58 -20.29 -13.79
C LEU A 96 -9.50 -19.58 -14.79
N LYS A 97 -10.01 -18.39 -14.45
CA LYS A 97 -10.83 -17.54 -15.34
C LYS A 97 -10.00 -16.47 -16.06
N ASN A 98 -8.67 -16.53 -15.98
CA ASN A 98 -7.81 -15.54 -16.60
C ASN A 98 -7.97 -15.53 -18.14
N SER A 99 -8.26 -14.36 -18.70
CA SER A 99 -8.41 -14.16 -20.15
C SER A 99 -7.16 -14.53 -20.95
N GLN A 100 -5.97 -14.47 -20.34
CA GLN A 100 -4.70 -14.90 -20.94
C GLN A 100 -4.63 -16.42 -21.21
N LEU A 101 -5.58 -17.21 -20.69
CA LEU A 101 -5.70 -18.64 -20.95
C LEU A 101 -6.56 -18.95 -22.18
N ASN A 102 -7.22 -17.96 -22.78
CA ASN A 102 -8.04 -18.13 -23.96
C ASN A 102 -7.14 -18.39 -25.19
N GLY A 103 -7.35 -19.52 -25.87
CA GLY A 103 -6.60 -19.88 -27.08
C GLY A 103 -5.21 -20.49 -26.86
N VAL A 104 -4.73 -20.61 -25.62
CA VAL A 104 -3.47 -21.31 -25.32
C VAL A 104 -3.76 -22.81 -25.18
N THR A 105 -3.25 -23.63 -26.09
CA THR A 105 -3.43 -25.10 -26.09
C THR A 105 -2.26 -25.84 -25.42
N ASP A 106 -1.07 -25.25 -25.44
CA ASP A 106 0.15 -25.83 -24.88
C ASP A 106 0.11 -25.91 -23.34
N HIS A 107 0.28 -27.12 -22.79
CA HIS A 107 0.14 -27.38 -21.36
C HIS A 107 1.19 -26.65 -20.51
N GLU A 108 2.43 -26.56 -20.98
CA GLU A 108 3.52 -25.94 -20.23
C GLU A 108 3.36 -24.41 -20.16
N LYS A 109 3.03 -23.77 -21.30
CA LYS A 109 2.72 -22.34 -21.34
C LYS A 109 1.50 -21.99 -20.49
N ARG A 110 0.42 -22.80 -20.54
CA ARG A 110 -0.76 -22.60 -19.67
C ARG A 110 -0.37 -22.65 -18.20
N LEU A 111 0.43 -23.63 -17.80
CA LEU A 111 0.85 -23.81 -16.41
C LEU A 111 1.68 -22.61 -15.93
N ASN A 112 2.61 -22.11 -16.75
CA ASN A 112 3.40 -20.93 -16.41
C ASN A 112 2.54 -19.66 -16.25
N ILE A 113 1.53 -19.47 -17.11
CA ILE A 113 0.56 -18.37 -16.98
C ILE A 113 -0.22 -18.47 -15.67
N ILE A 114 -0.72 -19.67 -15.34
CA ILE A 114 -1.45 -19.93 -14.10
C ILE A 114 -0.58 -19.63 -12.88
N THR A 115 0.65 -20.14 -12.84
CA THR A 115 1.59 -19.92 -11.73
C THR A 115 1.88 -18.43 -11.54
N ASN A 116 2.26 -17.71 -12.61
CA ASN A 116 2.56 -16.28 -12.50
C ASN A 116 1.35 -15.45 -12.05
N THR A 117 0.16 -15.75 -12.60
CA THR A 117 -1.10 -15.08 -12.21
C THR A 117 -1.40 -15.32 -10.74
N LEU A 118 -1.18 -16.54 -10.25
CA LEU A 118 -1.42 -16.89 -8.87
C LEU A 118 -0.53 -16.08 -7.93
N PHE A 119 0.79 -16.05 -8.16
CA PHE A 119 1.72 -15.24 -7.34
C PHE A 119 1.33 -13.76 -7.34
N GLN A 120 0.84 -13.23 -8.45
CA GLN A 120 0.35 -11.86 -8.55
C GLN A 120 -0.93 -11.63 -7.72
N ILE A 121 -1.88 -12.57 -7.74
CA ILE A 121 -3.10 -12.49 -6.91
C ILE A 121 -2.75 -12.58 -5.43
N VAL A 122 -1.86 -13.50 -5.06
CA VAL A 122 -1.32 -13.65 -3.69
C VAL A 122 -0.70 -12.33 -3.25
N TYR A 123 0.24 -11.79 -4.03
CA TYR A 123 0.88 -10.52 -3.73
C TYR A 123 -0.14 -9.39 -3.55
N ARG A 124 -1.08 -9.22 -4.49
CA ARG A 124 -2.11 -8.17 -4.44
C ARG A 124 -2.99 -8.29 -3.21
N HIS A 125 -3.37 -9.52 -2.85
CA HIS A 125 -4.23 -9.77 -1.70
C HIS A 125 -3.54 -9.38 -0.39
N PHE A 126 -2.29 -9.82 -0.20
CA PHE A 126 -1.57 -9.57 1.05
C PHE A 126 -1.03 -8.13 1.11
N SER A 127 -0.50 -7.59 0.02
CA SER A 127 0.06 -6.23 0.01
C SER A 127 -0.96 -5.13 0.34
N GLN A 128 -2.27 -5.37 0.14
CA GLN A 128 -3.32 -4.42 0.53
C GLN A 128 -3.42 -4.24 2.05
N GLY A 129 -3.14 -5.28 2.83
CA GLY A 129 -3.18 -5.22 4.30
C GLY A 129 -1.84 -4.85 4.94
N MET A 130 -0.81 -4.53 4.14
CA MET A 130 0.55 -4.27 4.60
C MET A 130 0.96 -2.81 4.40
N ILE A 131 1.85 -2.33 5.26
CA ILE A 131 2.54 -1.05 5.08
C ILE A 131 3.57 -1.16 3.95
N HIS A 132 3.86 -0.05 3.27
CA HIS A 132 4.71 0.03 2.09
C HIS A 132 6.13 -0.52 2.30
N THR A 133 6.68 -0.40 3.51
CA THR A 133 8.02 -0.94 3.84
C THR A 133 8.06 -2.46 3.70
N ASP A 134 6.96 -3.13 4.05
CA ASP A 134 6.92 -4.57 4.17
C ASP A 134 6.47 -5.24 2.85
N LYS A 135 5.85 -4.46 1.95
CA LYS A 135 5.45 -4.92 0.61
C LYS A 135 6.64 -5.45 -0.21
N ALA A 136 7.84 -4.89 -0.05
CA ALA A 136 9.04 -5.36 -0.75
C ALA A 136 9.55 -6.69 -0.17
N LEU A 137 9.46 -6.85 1.15
CA LEU A 137 9.81 -8.10 1.82
C LEU A 137 8.87 -9.24 1.41
N LEU A 138 7.56 -8.97 1.37
CA LEU A 138 6.56 -9.90 0.82
C LEU A 138 6.94 -10.36 -0.60
N ALA A 139 7.30 -9.43 -1.48
CA ALA A 139 7.67 -9.75 -2.85
C ALA A 139 8.93 -10.65 -2.90
N LEU A 140 9.94 -10.36 -2.08
CA LEU A 140 11.15 -11.18 -1.98
C LEU A 140 10.87 -12.59 -1.44
N LEU A 141 9.98 -12.73 -0.46
CA LEU A 141 9.57 -14.03 0.05
C LEU A 141 8.86 -14.84 -1.03
N LEU A 142 7.93 -14.22 -1.76
CA LEU A 142 7.25 -14.87 -2.90
C LEU A 142 8.24 -15.25 -4.01
N LEU A 143 9.26 -14.43 -4.27
CA LEU A 143 10.34 -14.75 -5.19
C LEU A 143 11.14 -15.97 -4.73
N ARG A 144 11.55 -16.03 -3.45
CA ARG A 144 12.27 -17.18 -2.91
C ARG A 144 11.46 -18.47 -3.10
N ILE A 145 10.16 -18.41 -2.81
CA ILE A 145 9.25 -19.56 -2.99
C ILE A 145 9.10 -19.93 -4.47
N TYR A 146 8.93 -18.95 -5.36
CA TYR A 146 8.88 -19.20 -6.80
C TYR A 146 10.14 -19.90 -7.32
N LEU A 147 11.31 -19.49 -6.83
CA LEU A 147 12.60 -20.05 -7.22
C LEU A 147 12.85 -21.47 -6.68
N LYS A 148 12.12 -21.92 -5.63
CA LYS A 148 12.13 -23.34 -5.21
C LYS A 148 11.70 -24.29 -6.31
N CYS A 149 10.85 -23.82 -7.23
CA CYS A 149 10.37 -24.60 -8.37
C CYS A 149 11.33 -24.58 -9.57
N HIS A 150 12.44 -23.83 -9.51
CA HIS A 150 13.36 -23.69 -10.63
C HIS A 150 14.45 -24.77 -10.60
N PRO A 151 14.86 -25.32 -11.76
CA PRO A 151 15.97 -26.29 -11.83
C PRO A 151 17.29 -25.86 -11.15
N ASN A 152 17.50 -24.56 -10.96
CA ASN A 152 18.72 -23.99 -10.37
C ASN A 152 18.50 -23.53 -8.92
N TYR A 153 17.51 -24.11 -8.23
CA TYR A 153 17.11 -23.72 -6.88
C TYR A 153 18.28 -23.66 -5.90
N THR A 154 19.15 -24.68 -5.88
CA THR A 154 20.29 -24.75 -4.95
C THR A 154 21.23 -23.54 -5.06
N THR A 155 21.44 -23.04 -6.29
CA THR A 155 22.22 -21.83 -6.55
C THR A 155 21.51 -20.56 -6.08
N TYR A 156 20.18 -20.49 -6.20
CA TYR A 156 19.40 -19.35 -5.72
C TYR A 156 19.29 -19.34 -4.19
N GLU A 157 19.11 -20.50 -3.56
CA GLU A 157 18.99 -20.63 -2.12
C GLU A 157 20.28 -20.20 -1.40
N ALA A 158 21.44 -20.66 -1.87
CA ALA A 158 22.73 -20.23 -1.35
C ALA A 158 22.88 -18.69 -1.39
N LYS A 159 22.39 -18.03 -2.44
CA LYS A 159 22.41 -16.57 -2.56
C LYS A 159 21.45 -15.87 -1.58
N PHE A 160 20.31 -16.47 -1.25
CA PHE A 160 19.43 -15.97 -0.20
C PHE A 160 20.04 -16.15 1.19
N ASP A 161 20.73 -17.25 1.44
CA ASP A 161 21.44 -17.47 2.71
C ASP A 161 22.60 -16.46 2.87
N HIS A 162 23.29 -16.11 1.78
CA HIS A 162 24.28 -15.02 1.76
C HIS A 162 23.70 -13.62 2.02
N LEU A 163 22.39 -13.40 1.82
CA LEU A 163 21.76 -12.14 2.25
C LEU A 163 21.61 -12.08 3.79
N GLN A 164 21.53 -13.23 4.44
CA GLN A 164 21.40 -13.38 5.89
C GLN A 164 22.75 -13.50 6.60
N ALA A 165 23.82 -13.85 5.86
CA ALA A 165 25.20 -14.02 6.35
C ALA A 165 26.17 -12.95 5.81
N VAL A 166 27.40 -12.91 6.34
CA VAL A 166 28.46 -12.00 5.84
C VAL A 166 28.84 -12.40 4.40
N PRO A 167 28.96 -11.45 3.46
CA PRO A 167 29.07 -11.77 2.04
C PRO A 167 30.48 -12.28 1.69
N GLU A 168 30.58 -13.56 1.32
CA GLU A 168 31.69 -14.04 0.49
C GLU A 168 31.37 -13.69 -0.98
N VAL A 169 32.29 -12.97 -1.63
CA VAL A 169 32.13 -12.55 -3.03
C VAL A 169 32.41 -13.75 -3.93
N ALA A 170 31.36 -14.46 -4.34
CA ALA A 170 31.49 -15.52 -5.33
C ALA A 170 31.70 -14.93 -6.73
N THR A 171 32.81 -15.28 -7.38
CA THR A 171 33.05 -15.03 -8.81
C THR A 171 32.39 -16.14 -9.63
N TYR A 172 31.75 -15.80 -10.74
CA TYR A 172 31.04 -16.76 -11.59
C TYR A 172 31.55 -16.70 -13.03
N GLU A 173 31.80 -17.88 -13.61
CA GLU A 173 32.03 -18.08 -15.02
C GLU A 173 30.70 -18.38 -15.74
N GLY A 174 30.36 -17.63 -16.80
CA GLY A 174 29.19 -17.86 -17.66
C GLY A 174 28.31 -16.62 -17.90
N ASN A 175 27.29 -16.75 -18.77
CA ASN A 175 26.29 -15.72 -19.02
C ASN A 175 25.03 -15.97 -18.15
N PRO A 176 24.88 -15.30 -16.99
CA PRO A 176 23.80 -15.59 -16.05
C PRO A 176 22.44 -15.13 -16.59
N SER A 177 21.37 -15.84 -16.21
CA SER A 177 19.99 -15.41 -16.46
C SER A 177 19.72 -14.02 -15.85
N PRO A 178 18.75 -13.24 -16.37
CA PRO A 178 18.41 -11.92 -15.83
C PRO A 178 18.11 -11.95 -14.32
N THR A 179 17.37 -12.96 -13.85
CA THR A 179 17.09 -13.17 -12.41
C THR A 179 18.36 -13.46 -11.63
N SER A 180 19.24 -14.34 -12.13
CA SER A 180 20.50 -14.69 -11.45
C SER A 180 21.46 -13.49 -11.34
N ARG A 181 21.51 -12.65 -12.39
CA ARG A 181 22.26 -11.40 -12.39
C ARG A 181 21.70 -10.42 -11.35
N ALA A 182 20.40 -10.18 -11.37
CA ALA A 182 19.76 -9.25 -10.43
C ALA A 182 19.90 -9.71 -8.97
N LEU A 183 19.85 -11.02 -8.70
CA LEU A 183 20.07 -11.57 -7.36
C LEU A 183 21.54 -11.40 -6.92
N ASN A 184 22.52 -11.55 -7.82
CA ASN A 184 23.92 -11.23 -7.52
C ASN A 184 24.10 -9.75 -7.18
N ASP A 185 23.51 -8.87 -7.99
CA ASP A 185 23.52 -7.43 -7.74
C ASP A 185 22.92 -7.12 -6.36
N LEU A 186 21.84 -7.82 -5.97
CA LEU A 186 21.22 -7.70 -4.64
C LEU A 186 22.18 -8.07 -3.50
N VAL A 187 22.91 -9.18 -3.62
CA VAL A 187 23.90 -9.59 -2.59
C VAL A 187 25.04 -8.57 -2.48
N VAL A 188 25.58 -8.14 -3.63
CA VAL A 188 26.66 -7.13 -3.68
C VAL A 188 26.17 -5.79 -3.14
N ILE A 189 24.95 -5.39 -3.48
CA ILE A 189 24.33 -4.17 -2.97
C ILE A 189 24.09 -4.28 -1.48
N ASN A 190 23.62 -5.42 -0.96
CA ASN A 190 23.48 -5.63 0.48
C ASN A 190 24.83 -5.43 1.21
N ALA A 191 25.91 -5.94 0.63
CA ALA A 191 27.26 -5.83 1.17
C ALA A 191 27.81 -4.40 1.15
N LEU A 192 27.67 -3.69 0.02
CA LEU A 192 28.37 -2.43 -0.24
C LEU A 192 27.50 -1.19 0.00
N GLN A 193 26.20 -1.30 -0.25
CA GLN A 193 25.21 -0.20 -0.20
C GLN A 193 23.87 -0.73 0.34
N PRO A 194 23.79 -1.14 1.63
CA PRO A 194 22.56 -1.67 2.23
C PRO A 194 21.37 -0.69 2.09
N ASP A 195 21.64 0.61 1.94
CA ASP A 195 20.63 1.62 1.67
C ASP A 195 19.95 1.48 0.30
N ARG A 196 20.53 0.72 -0.62
CA ARG A 196 19.92 0.41 -1.93
C ARG A 196 19.19 -0.93 -1.94
N LEU A 197 19.20 -1.69 -0.85
CA LEU A 197 18.67 -3.06 -0.78
C LEU A 197 17.22 -3.15 -1.29
N VAL A 198 16.33 -2.28 -0.78
CA VAL A 198 14.92 -2.26 -1.20
C VAL A 198 14.79 -1.95 -2.70
N ALA A 199 15.55 -1.01 -3.24
CA ALA A 199 15.50 -0.68 -4.65
C ALA A 199 16.03 -1.82 -5.52
N SER A 200 17.12 -2.47 -5.09
CA SER A 200 17.66 -3.65 -5.73
C SER A 200 16.67 -4.82 -5.70
N ALA A 201 15.96 -5.01 -4.59
CA ALA A 201 14.91 -6.02 -4.47
C ALA A 201 13.83 -5.82 -5.55
N HIS A 202 13.37 -4.59 -5.78
CA HIS A 202 12.41 -4.31 -6.85
C HIS A 202 12.94 -4.69 -8.23
N LEU A 203 14.25 -4.53 -8.49
CA LEU A 203 14.86 -4.95 -9.76
C LEU A 203 14.87 -6.47 -9.92
N VAL A 204 15.17 -7.23 -8.84
CA VAL A 204 15.12 -8.70 -8.88
C VAL A 204 13.69 -9.19 -9.12
N ILE A 205 12.71 -8.58 -8.45
CA ILE A 205 11.30 -8.89 -8.63
C ILE A 205 10.87 -8.58 -10.07
N ALA A 206 11.24 -7.42 -10.60
CA ALA A 206 10.93 -7.04 -11.97
C ALA A 206 11.57 -7.96 -13.01
N ALA A 207 12.80 -8.43 -12.76
CA ALA A 207 13.49 -9.37 -13.65
C ALA A 207 12.82 -10.75 -13.70
N THR A 208 12.06 -11.13 -12.67
CA THR A 208 11.45 -12.47 -12.55
C THR A 208 9.96 -12.48 -12.86
N PHE A 209 9.20 -11.54 -12.26
CA PHE A 209 7.74 -11.46 -12.39
C PHE A 209 7.28 -10.34 -13.33
N GLY A 210 8.19 -9.50 -13.82
CA GLY A 210 7.88 -8.33 -14.64
C GLY A 210 7.72 -7.03 -13.83
N LEU A 211 7.90 -5.89 -14.50
CA LEU A 211 7.89 -4.55 -13.90
C LEU A 211 6.56 -4.19 -13.21
N GLU A 212 5.45 -4.77 -13.68
CA GLU A 212 4.11 -4.43 -13.19
C GLU A 212 3.71 -5.22 -11.93
N PHE A 213 4.45 -6.25 -11.53
CA PHE A 213 4.08 -7.15 -10.42
C PHE A 213 3.73 -6.39 -9.13
N MET A 214 4.53 -5.38 -8.77
CA MET A 214 4.33 -4.56 -7.57
C MET A 214 3.50 -3.28 -7.80
N GLN A 215 3.04 -3.01 -9.03
CA GLN A 215 2.38 -1.75 -9.40
C GLN A 215 0.84 -1.78 -9.29
N HIS A 216 0.23 -2.95 -9.09
CA HIS A 216 -1.22 -3.15 -9.17
C HIS A 216 -1.99 -3.00 -7.84
N ASP A 217 -1.71 -1.96 -7.06
CA ASP A 217 -2.65 -1.53 -6.02
C ASP A 217 -3.83 -0.84 -6.70
N LYS A 218 -4.86 -1.61 -7.12
CA LYS A 218 -6.14 -1.00 -7.51
C LYS A 218 -6.67 -0.24 -6.30
N VAL A 219 -6.76 1.08 -6.41
CA VAL A 219 -7.41 1.94 -5.42
C VAL A 219 -8.88 1.54 -5.38
N THR A 220 -9.32 0.93 -4.27
CA THR A 220 -10.76 0.69 -4.06
C THR A 220 -11.43 2.05 -3.92
N ASN A 221 -12.14 2.48 -4.97
CA ASN A 221 -12.76 3.79 -5.00
C ASN A 221 -14.04 3.77 -4.17
N LEU A 222 -13.94 4.09 -2.88
CA LEU A 222 -15.08 4.13 -1.97
C LEU A 222 -16.11 5.21 -2.34
N HIS A 223 -15.77 6.14 -3.23
CA HIS A 223 -16.68 7.20 -3.71
C HIS A 223 -17.86 6.68 -4.55
N GLU A 224 -17.75 5.47 -5.10
CA GLU A 224 -18.86 4.83 -5.85
C GLU A 224 -19.94 4.27 -4.91
N ILE A 225 -19.69 4.24 -3.59
CA ILE A 225 -20.67 3.82 -2.60
C ILE A 225 -21.55 5.03 -2.22
N THR A 226 -22.75 5.09 -2.80
CA THR A 226 -23.68 6.22 -2.61
C THR A 226 -24.52 6.10 -1.34
N GLU A 227 -24.82 4.89 -0.86
CA GLU A 227 -25.67 4.64 0.30
C GLU A 227 -24.91 3.92 1.42
N ILE A 228 -24.38 4.70 2.37
CA ILE A 228 -23.68 4.18 3.55
C ILE A 228 -24.12 4.87 4.84
N THR A 229 -24.51 4.07 5.84
CA THR A 229 -24.89 4.58 7.15
C THR A 229 -23.66 4.60 8.05
N SER A 230 -23.21 5.79 8.48
CA SER A 230 -21.96 5.94 9.24
C SER A 230 -22.16 6.30 10.70
N PHE A 231 -21.43 5.64 11.60
CA PHE A 231 -21.45 5.86 13.05
C PHE A 231 -20.04 6.12 13.58
N ALA A 232 -19.90 7.07 14.50
CA ALA A 232 -18.66 7.28 15.23
C ALA A 232 -18.65 6.44 16.51
N ILE A 233 -17.58 5.67 16.71
CA ILE A 233 -17.42 4.80 17.87
C ILE A 233 -16.58 5.51 18.92
N GLY A 234 -16.99 5.42 20.19
CA GLY A 234 -16.32 6.08 21.32
C GLY A 234 -17.26 6.58 22.42
N SER A 235 -18.57 6.54 22.21
CA SER A 235 -19.59 6.88 23.21
C SER A 235 -20.60 5.74 23.39
N SER A 236 -21.27 5.70 24.55
CA SER A 236 -22.34 4.74 24.85
C SER A 236 -23.47 4.77 23.82
N GLU A 237 -23.88 5.97 23.42
CA GLU A 237 -24.88 6.18 22.37
C GLU A 237 -24.42 5.63 21.01
N GLY A 238 -23.15 5.90 20.63
CA GLY A 238 -22.58 5.42 19.37
C GLY A 238 -22.56 3.89 19.27
N PHE A 239 -22.30 3.19 20.39
CA PHE A 239 -22.38 1.72 20.44
C PHE A 239 -23.81 1.21 20.20
N GLN A 240 -24.81 1.78 20.90
CA GLN A 240 -26.21 1.36 20.76
C GLN A 240 -26.77 1.61 19.36
N GLN A 241 -26.48 2.79 18.78
CA GLN A 241 -26.88 3.13 17.42
C GLN A 241 -26.25 2.19 16.40
N ALA A 242 -24.94 1.92 16.52
CA ALA A 242 -24.24 1.01 15.63
C ALA A 242 -24.83 -0.41 15.68
N GLU A 243 -25.15 -0.94 16.86
CA GLU A 243 -25.75 -2.27 17.01
C GLU A 243 -27.15 -2.36 16.40
N LYS A 244 -28.00 -1.36 16.63
CA LYS A 244 -29.34 -1.31 16.03
C LYS A 244 -29.27 -1.19 14.49
N ALA A 245 -28.32 -0.41 13.99
CA ALA A 245 -28.08 -0.27 12.57
C ALA A 245 -27.54 -1.57 11.95
N LEU A 246 -26.67 -2.30 12.64
CA LEU A 246 -26.19 -3.61 12.21
C LEU A 246 -27.34 -4.61 12.05
N GLU A 247 -28.27 -4.66 12.99
CA GLU A 247 -29.41 -5.58 12.92
C GLU A 247 -30.31 -5.29 11.73
N SER A 248 -30.71 -4.03 11.55
CA SER A 248 -31.57 -3.61 10.44
C SER A 248 -30.87 -3.73 9.09
N SER A 249 -29.64 -3.24 8.98
CA SER A 249 -28.87 -3.25 7.74
C SER A 249 -28.47 -4.65 7.30
N SER A 250 -28.22 -5.57 8.25
CA SER A 250 -27.94 -6.97 7.92
C SER A 250 -29.10 -7.66 7.20
N LYS A 251 -30.34 -7.19 7.42
CA LYS A 251 -31.55 -7.71 6.76
C LYS A 251 -31.83 -6.98 5.44
N SER A 252 -31.65 -5.66 5.41
CA SER A 252 -31.95 -4.84 4.22
C SER A 252 -30.84 -4.85 3.15
N GLY A 253 -29.60 -5.19 3.52
CA GLY A 253 -28.45 -5.15 2.61
C GLY A 253 -27.70 -3.83 2.59
N GLN A 254 -28.08 -2.85 3.41
CA GLN A 254 -27.42 -1.55 3.48
C GLN A 254 -25.99 -1.64 4.02
N LEU A 255 -25.12 -0.74 3.58
CA LEU A 255 -23.74 -0.69 4.05
C LEU A 255 -23.64 0.12 5.35
N VAL A 256 -22.85 -0.39 6.30
CA VAL A 256 -22.62 0.28 7.59
C VAL A 256 -21.13 0.60 7.73
N LEU A 257 -20.82 1.84 8.10
CA LEU A 257 -19.47 2.33 8.38
C LEU A 257 -19.31 2.67 9.85
N LEU A 258 -18.48 1.94 10.59
CA LEU A 258 -18.11 2.30 11.95
C LEU A 258 -16.75 2.99 11.94
N LYS A 259 -16.72 4.26 12.33
CA LYS A 259 -15.52 5.10 12.34
C LYS A 259 -14.80 4.99 13.68
N ASN A 260 -13.48 5.00 13.65
CA ASN A 260 -12.59 5.04 14.82
C ASN A 260 -12.76 3.86 15.79
N VAL A 261 -12.93 2.64 15.27
CA VAL A 261 -13.22 1.47 16.12
C VAL A 261 -12.12 1.10 17.12
N HIS A 262 -10.89 1.58 16.91
CA HIS A 262 -9.79 1.47 17.89
C HIS A 262 -10.06 2.18 19.22
N LEU A 263 -11.07 3.06 19.28
CA LEU A 263 -11.54 3.70 20.50
C LEU A 263 -12.53 2.83 21.29
N ALA A 264 -13.09 1.78 20.69
CA ALA A 264 -13.96 0.84 21.39
C ALA A 264 -13.17 -0.05 22.36
N PRO A 265 -13.82 -0.50 23.45
CA PRO A 265 -13.33 -1.62 24.23
C PRO A 265 -13.16 -2.87 23.36
N SER A 266 -12.08 -3.62 23.58
CA SER A 266 -11.80 -4.89 22.89
C SER A 266 -12.94 -5.91 23.04
N SER A 267 -13.62 -5.91 24.18
CA SER A 267 -14.80 -6.75 24.45
C SER A 267 -15.96 -6.47 23.51
N TRP A 268 -16.25 -5.20 23.22
CA TRP A 268 -17.34 -4.80 22.32
C TRP A 268 -17.06 -5.23 20.87
N LEU A 269 -15.83 -5.03 20.41
CA LEU A 269 -15.40 -5.49 19.09
C LEU A 269 -15.49 -7.02 18.94
N THR A 270 -15.08 -7.75 19.97
CA THR A 270 -15.19 -9.20 20.01
C THR A 270 -16.66 -9.65 20.00
N GLN A 271 -17.56 -8.92 20.66
CA GLN A 271 -18.99 -9.20 20.64
C GLN A 271 -19.60 -9.01 19.24
N ILE A 272 -19.25 -7.93 18.54
CA ILE A 272 -19.67 -7.71 17.15
C ILE A 272 -19.18 -8.86 16.25
N GLU A 273 -17.92 -9.27 16.39
CA GLU A 273 -17.37 -10.39 15.62
C GLU A 273 -18.16 -11.69 15.83
N LYS A 274 -18.44 -12.06 17.09
CA LYS A 274 -19.27 -13.21 17.44
C LYS A 274 -20.67 -13.12 16.84
N ARG A 275 -21.32 -11.96 16.93
CA ARG A 275 -22.66 -11.74 16.34
C ARG A 275 -22.64 -11.96 14.83
N LEU A 276 -21.64 -11.40 14.15
CA LEU A 276 -21.47 -11.57 12.70
C LEU A 276 -21.19 -13.03 12.30
N HIS A 277 -20.64 -13.88 13.18
CA HIS A 277 -20.54 -15.32 12.94
C HIS A 277 -21.88 -16.04 12.93
N VAL A 278 -22.84 -15.59 13.73
CA VAL A 278 -24.18 -16.22 13.83
C VAL A 278 -25.15 -15.69 12.75
N ILE A 279 -25.09 -14.39 12.44
CA ILE A 279 -26.02 -13.75 11.52
C ILE A 279 -25.90 -14.32 10.10
N ARG A 280 -27.03 -14.50 9.41
CA ARG A 280 -27.11 -14.75 7.96
C ARG A 280 -27.52 -13.44 7.28
N PRO A 281 -26.56 -12.60 6.86
CA PRO A 281 -26.89 -11.29 6.31
C PRO A 281 -27.37 -11.40 4.87
N HIS A 282 -28.03 -10.34 4.42
CA HIS A 282 -28.34 -10.10 3.02
C HIS A 282 -27.06 -10.09 2.16
N LEU A 283 -27.14 -10.54 0.89
CA LEU A 283 -25.97 -10.70 0.02
C LEU A 283 -25.23 -9.40 -0.27
N GLN A 284 -25.95 -8.27 -0.28
CA GLN A 284 -25.39 -6.93 -0.52
C GLN A 284 -24.86 -6.27 0.75
N PHE A 285 -25.16 -6.81 1.94
CA PHE A 285 -24.70 -6.22 3.20
C PHE A 285 -23.16 -6.19 3.26
N ARG A 286 -22.60 -5.03 3.62
CA ARG A 286 -21.17 -4.88 3.94
C ARG A 286 -21.04 -4.08 5.23
N LEU A 287 -20.19 -4.58 6.11
CA LEU A 287 -19.74 -3.86 7.29
C LEU A 287 -18.32 -3.36 7.06
N ILE A 288 -18.12 -2.05 7.21
CA ILE A 288 -16.85 -1.37 7.07
C ILE A 288 -16.44 -0.79 8.42
N PHE A 289 -15.22 -1.08 8.86
CA PHE A 289 -14.62 -0.40 10.01
C PHE A 289 -13.50 0.54 9.55
N THR A 290 -13.30 1.66 10.25
CA THR A 290 -12.08 2.47 10.16
C THR A 290 -11.35 2.48 11.50
N ALA A 291 -10.05 2.28 11.49
CA ALA A 291 -9.23 2.34 12.70
C ALA A 291 -7.84 2.88 12.41
N LYS A 292 -7.19 3.47 13.44
CA LYS A 292 -5.73 3.52 13.47
C LYS A 292 -5.22 2.12 13.81
N ILE A 293 -4.08 1.75 13.25
CA ILE A 293 -3.39 0.52 13.65
C ILE A 293 -3.08 0.64 15.15
N HIS A 294 -3.64 -0.25 15.97
CA HIS A 294 -3.59 -0.16 17.43
C HIS A 294 -3.66 -1.55 18.09
N PRO A 295 -2.87 -1.83 19.15
CA PRO A 295 -2.83 -3.15 19.81
C PRO A 295 -4.14 -3.55 20.50
N LYS A 296 -5.05 -2.59 20.77
CA LYS A 296 -6.39 -2.87 21.33
C LYS A 296 -7.36 -3.50 20.31
N LEU A 297 -7.04 -3.47 19.02
CA LEU A 297 -7.89 -4.12 18.01
C LEU A 297 -7.78 -5.64 18.18
N PRO A 298 -8.89 -6.36 18.44
CA PRO A 298 -8.84 -7.81 18.62
C PRO A 298 -8.38 -8.50 17.36
N ILE A 299 -7.43 -9.43 17.50
CA ILE A 299 -6.90 -10.22 16.37
C ILE A 299 -8.04 -10.94 15.65
N SER A 300 -9.02 -11.49 16.36
CA SER A 300 -10.18 -12.18 15.77
C SER A 300 -10.96 -11.30 14.78
N VAL A 301 -11.13 -10.01 15.09
CA VAL A 301 -11.84 -9.05 14.22
C VAL A 301 -11.02 -8.78 12.97
N ILE A 302 -9.70 -8.64 13.11
CA ILE A 302 -8.76 -8.43 12.01
C ILE A 302 -8.78 -9.67 11.08
N GLN A 303 -8.67 -10.88 11.65
CA GLN A 303 -8.68 -12.15 10.92
C GLN A 303 -10.01 -12.41 10.19
N ALA A 304 -11.13 -12.00 10.77
CA ALA A 304 -12.45 -12.16 10.15
C ALA A 304 -12.74 -11.15 9.01
N SER A 305 -11.81 -10.25 8.73
CA SER A 305 -12.01 -9.09 7.85
C SER A 305 -11.03 -9.06 6.68
N ARG A 306 -11.42 -8.39 5.59
CA ARG A 306 -10.47 -7.96 4.55
C ARG A 306 -9.84 -6.63 4.99
N VAL A 307 -8.55 -6.66 5.30
CA VAL A 307 -7.81 -5.48 5.77
C VAL A 307 -7.24 -4.71 4.59
N VAL A 308 -7.45 -3.40 4.58
CA VAL A 308 -6.80 -2.47 3.64
C VAL A 308 -6.10 -1.38 4.44
N VAL A 309 -4.79 -1.29 4.31
CA VAL A 309 -3.96 -0.28 4.95
C VAL A 309 -3.84 0.92 4.04
N PHE A 310 -4.21 2.09 4.57
CA PHE A 310 -4.05 3.37 3.91
C PHE A 310 -2.91 4.13 4.57
N GLU A 311 -1.88 4.37 3.78
CA GLU A 311 -0.79 5.25 4.15
C GLU A 311 -0.93 6.58 3.40
N PRO A 312 -0.61 7.71 4.05
CA PRO A 312 -0.58 8.98 3.35
C PRO A 312 0.41 8.89 2.18
N ALA A 313 -0.01 9.42 1.03
CA ALA A 313 0.73 9.41 -0.22
C ALA A 313 2.23 9.72 0.01
N THR A 314 3.11 8.83 -0.43
CA THR A 314 4.54 8.92 -0.12
C THR A 314 5.26 9.77 -1.17
N GLY A 315 5.96 10.82 -0.72
CA GLY A 315 6.71 11.72 -1.60
C GLY A 315 6.08 13.10 -1.77
N LEU A 316 6.91 14.07 -2.18
CA LEU A 316 6.54 15.47 -2.36
C LEU A 316 5.48 15.62 -3.45
N LYS A 317 5.67 14.97 -4.61
CA LYS A 317 4.73 14.99 -5.74
C LYS A 317 3.33 14.49 -5.36
N ALA A 318 3.26 13.33 -4.71
CA ALA A 318 1.98 12.72 -4.36
C ALA A 318 1.24 13.53 -3.30
N ASN A 319 1.99 14.15 -2.38
CA ASN A 319 1.45 15.10 -1.42
C ASN A 319 0.85 16.35 -2.11
N MET A 320 1.62 16.96 -3.00
CA MET A 320 1.19 18.13 -3.78
C MET A 320 -0.08 17.86 -4.58
N LEU A 321 -0.15 16.73 -5.31
CA LEU A 321 -1.33 16.33 -6.07
C LEU A 321 -2.56 16.24 -5.17
N ARG A 322 -2.43 15.56 -4.02
CA ARG A 322 -3.51 15.37 -3.06
C ARG A 322 -3.97 16.70 -2.45
N SER A 323 -3.04 17.52 -1.97
CA SER A 323 -3.32 18.83 -1.37
C SER A 323 -4.02 19.76 -2.33
N LEU A 324 -3.52 19.93 -3.56
CA LEU A 324 -4.18 20.79 -4.56
C LEU A 324 -5.52 20.22 -5.03
N SER A 325 -5.64 18.90 -5.17
CA SER A 325 -6.91 18.28 -5.57
C SER A 325 -8.02 18.47 -4.52
N SER A 326 -7.64 18.61 -3.24
CA SER A 326 -8.59 18.87 -2.14
C SER A 326 -9.13 20.30 -2.10
N ILE A 327 -8.53 21.23 -2.85
CA ILE A 327 -8.92 22.64 -2.85
C ILE A 327 -9.83 22.90 -4.06
N PRO A 328 -11.03 23.48 -3.87
CA PRO A 328 -11.94 23.79 -4.97
C PRO A 328 -11.31 24.73 -6.02
N PRO A 329 -11.51 24.49 -7.33
CA PRO A 329 -10.97 25.37 -8.37
C PRO A 329 -11.38 26.83 -8.20
N SER A 330 -12.65 27.08 -7.88
CA SER A 330 -13.22 28.43 -7.67
C SER A 330 -12.54 29.20 -6.55
N ARG A 331 -12.02 28.51 -5.53
CA ARG A 331 -11.28 29.11 -4.42
C ARG A 331 -9.88 29.56 -4.85
N ILE A 332 -9.22 28.78 -5.71
CA ILE A 332 -7.88 29.09 -6.24
C ILE A 332 -7.93 30.26 -7.22
N THR A 333 -8.95 30.32 -8.08
CA THR A 333 -9.09 31.35 -9.13
C THR A 333 -9.79 32.62 -8.64
N LYS A 334 -10.18 32.70 -7.37
CA LYS A 334 -10.77 33.92 -6.79
C LYS A 334 -9.72 35.05 -6.83
N ALA A 335 -10.13 36.24 -7.25
CA ALA A 335 -9.28 37.42 -7.23
C ALA A 335 -8.66 37.65 -5.84
N PRO A 336 -7.38 38.00 -5.72
CA PRO A 336 -6.55 38.47 -6.82
C PRO A 336 -5.81 37.32 -7.55
N VAL A 337 -5.33 37.55 -8.77
CA VAL A 337 -4.68 36.52 -9.61
C VAL A 337 -3.47 35.86 -8.94
N GLU A 338 -2.81 36.56 -8.02
CA GLU A 338 -1.68 36.08 -7.23
C GLU A 338 -2.07 34.95 -6.26
N ARG A 339 -3.37 34.79 -5.97
CA ARG A 339 -3.91 33.77 -5.06
C ARG A 339 -3.54 32.35 -5.50
N ALA A 340 -3.55 32.06 -6.79
CA ALA A 340 -3.20 30.74 -7.29
C ALA A 340 -1.75 30.35 -6.94
N ARG A 341 -0.81 31.28 -7.10
CA ARG A 341 0.61 31.09 -6.75
C ARG A 341 0.80 30.97 -5.24
N LEU A 342 0.05 31.73 -4.45
CA LEU A 342 0.03 31.60 -3.00
C LEU A 342 -0.45 30.22 -2.51
N TYR A 343 -1.52 29.67 -3.09
CA TYR A 343 -1.99 28.31 -2.79
C TYR A 343 -0.94 27.25 -3.13
N PHE A 344 -0.24 27.41 -4.24
CA PHE A 344 0.88 26.54 -4.60
C PHE A 344 1.96 26.56 -3.52
N LEU A 345 2.37 27.75 -3.05
CA LEU A 345 3.40 27.89 -2.00
C LEU A 345 2.97 27.22 -0.69
N VAL A 346 1.71 27.37 -0.28
CA VAL A 346 1.14 26.70 0.91
C VAL A 346 1.18 25.18 0.75
N CYS A 347 0.73 24.66 -0.39
CA CYS A 347 0.77 23.22 -0.65
C CYS A 347 2.21 22.69 -0.69
N TRP A 348 3.13 23.43 -1.30
CA TRP A 348 4.55 23.08 -1.38
C TRP A 348 5.20 23.03 0.00
N PHE A 349 4.97 24.06 0.82
CA PHE A 349 5.43 24.11 2.20
C PHE A 349 4.87 22.94 3.02
N HIS A 350 3.56 22.68 2.93
CA HIS A 350 2.91 21.57 3.62
C HIS A 350 3.51 20.21 3.23
N ALA A 351 3.71 19.99 1.94
CA ALA A 351 4.33 18.78 1.42
C ALA A 351 5.77 18.61 1.92
N LEU A 352 6.53 19.72 2.00
CA LEU A 352 7.91 19.74 2.47
C LEU A 352 8.00 19.35 3.95
N VAL A 353 7.22 20.01 4.83
CA VAL A 353 7.28 19.72 6.28
C VAL A 353 6.84 18.30 6.59
N GLN A 354 5.79 17.80 5.92
CA GLN A 354 5.34 16.40 6.06
C GLN A 354 6.35 15.40 5.53
N LYS A 355 7.03 15.69 4.40
CA LYS A 355 8.05 14.79 3.86
C LYS A 355 9.28 14.73 4.78
N ARG A 356 9.69 15.85 5.38
CA ARG A 356 10.78 15.89 6.37
C ARG A 356 10.47 15.13 7.66
N LEU A 357 9.21 15.04 8.09
CA LEU A 357 8.84 14.22 9.27
C LEU A 357 9.13 12.72 9.12
N ARG A 358 9.20 12.22 7.88
CA ARG A 358 9.62 10.84 7.61
C ARG A 358 11.13 10.65 7.66
N CYS A 359 11.86 11.76 7.72
CA CYS A 359 13.30 11.80 7.69
C CYS A 359 13.91 12.01 9.08
N ARG A 360 13.17 11.70 10.16
CA ARG A 360 13.69 11.86 11.53
C ARG A 360 14.87 10.90 11.80
N PRO A 361 15.85 11.33 12.60
CA PRO A 361 15.97 12.64 13.25
C PRO A 361 16.56 13.77 12.38
N LEU A 362 17.02 13.47 11.15
CA LEU A 362 17.67 14.46 10.27
C LEU A 362 16.70 15.55 9.75
N GLY A 363 15.45 15.17 9.54
CA GLY A 363 14.40 16.05 9.03
C GLY A 363 13.87 17.01 10.09
N TRP A 364 13.64 16.49 11.29
CA TRP A 364 13.16 17.17 12.50
C TRP A 364 13.71 16.41 13.70
N ALA A 365 13.98 17.08 14.81
CA ALA A 365 14.43 16.44 16.03
C ALA A 365 13.31 15.57 16.64
N HIS A 366 12.07 16.06 16.62
CA HIS A 366 10.91 15.36 17.20
C HIS A 366 9.82 15.02 16.18
N SER A 367 8.88 14.17 16.61
CA SER A 367 7.71 13.82 15.80
C SER A 367 6.62 14.85 16.03
N TYR A 368 6.21 15.53 14.96
CA TYR A 368 5.06 16.43 14.97
C TYR A 368 3.94 15.88 14.11
N GLU A 369 2.71 16.31 14.37
CA GLU A 369 1.54 15.92 13.60
C GLU A 369 1.06 17.07 12.72
N PHE A 370 1.65 17.19 11.53
CA PHE A 370 1.13 18.08 10.48
C PHE A 370 0.07 17.35 9.67
N SER A 371 -1.18 17.83 9.74
CA SER A 371 -2.36 17.17 9.18
C SER A 371 -3.01 18.00 8.07
N ASP A 372 -4.00 17.42 7.38
CA ASP A 372 -4.79 18.18 6.39
C ASP A 372 -5.66 19.25 7.03
N ALA A 373 -5.93 19.16 8.34
CA ALA A 373 -6.60 20.24 9.05
C ALA A 373 -5.71 21.49 9.09
N ASP A 374 -4.40 21.32 9.28
CA ASP A 374 -3.45 22.43 9.27
C ASP A 374 -3.36 23.08 7.89
N LEU A 375 -3.37 22.27 6.83
CA LEU A 375 -3.42 22.78 5.46
C LEU A 375 -4.69 23.62 5.22
N ARG A 376 -5.86 23.14 5.65
CA ARG A 376 -7.12 23.89 5.53
C ARG A 376 -7.06 25.20 6.31
N MET A 377 -6.61 25.17 7.56
CA MET A 377 -6.44 26.37 8.38
C MET A 377 -5.45 27.36 7.75
N ALA A 378 -4.36 26.87 7.13
CA ALA A 378 -3.41 27.71 6.43
C ALA A 378 -4.04 28.36 5.18
N CYS A 379 -4.87 27.62 4.44
CA CYS A 379 -5.63 28.14 3.30
C CYS A 379 -6.65 29.21 3.73
N ASP A 380 -7.39 28.96 4.82
CA ASP A 380 -8.38 29.90 5.35
C ASP A 380 -7.71 31.19 5.84
N THR A 381 -6.58 31.04 6.54
CA THR A 381 -5.73 32.16 6.98
C THR A 381 -5.21 32.96 5.79
N LEU A 382 -4.79 32.27 4.73
CA LEU A 382 -4.32 32.91 3.51
C LEU A 382 -5.42 33.73 2.85
N ASP A 383 -6.62 33.19 2.71
CA ASP A 383 -7.75 33.90 2.11
C ASP A 383 -8.07 35.18 2.89
N VAL A 384 -8.16 35.10 4.22
CA VAL A 384 -8.44 36.27 5.07
C VAL A 384 -7.35 37.33 4.92
N ALA A 385 -6.08 36.93 4.99
CA ALA A 385 -4.97 37.86 4.88
C ALA A 385 -4.93 38.53 3.50
N VAL A 386 -5.10 37.76 2.42
CA VAL A 386 -5.08 38.27 1.04
C VAL A 386 -6.29 39.14 0.75
N ASP A 387 -7.49 38.74 1.17
CA ASP A 387 -8.73 39.52 1.00
C ASP A 387 -8.60 40.90 1.67
N SER A 388 -7.98 40.96 2.85
CA SER A 388 -7.76 42.22 3.58
C SER A 388 -6.90 43.24 2.82
N VAL A 389 -5.94 42.76 2.02
CA VAL A 389 -5.02 43.61 1.22
C VAL A 389 -5.56 43.88 -0.17
N ALA A 390 -6.20 42.87 -0.78
CA ALA A 390 -6.73 42.95 -2.12
C ALA A 390 -7.94 43.89 -2.20
N MET A 391 -8.79 43.92 -1.17
CA MET A 391 -9.99 44.79 -1.09
C MET A 391 -10.85 44.72 -2.38
N GLY A 392 -11.02 43.52 -2.93
CA GLY A 392 -11.79 43.28 -4.16
C GLY A 392 -11.08 43.59 -5.47
N ARG A 393 -9.79 43.99 -5.45
CA ARG A 393 -9.00 44.18 -6.68
C ARG A 393 -8.69 42.84 -7.35
N ASN A 394 -8.61 42.88 -8.68
CA ASN A 394 -8.26 41.71 -9.50
C ASN A 394 -6.79 41.30 -9.35
N ASN A 395 -5.88 42.26 -9.10
CA ASN A 395 -4.44 42.01 -8.97
C ASN A 395 -3.89 42.79 -7.77
N VAL A 396 -2.84 42.26 -7.15
CA VAL A 396 -2.11 42.90 -6.05
C VAL A 396 -0.61 42.75 -6.28
N SER A 397 0.11 43.88 -6.30
CA SER A 397 1.57 43.87 -6.37
C SER A 397 2.16 42.92 -5.32
N PRO A 398 3.08 41.99 -5.70
CA PRO A 398 3.64 41.02 -4.77
C PRO A 398 4.25 41.62 -3.51
N ASP A 399 4.86 42.80 -3.58
CA ASP A 399 5.45 43.47 -2.41
C ASP A 399 4.40 43.94 -1.39
N LYS A 400 3.16 44.15 -1.82
CA LYS A 400 2.04 44.56 -0.95
C LYS A 400 1.35 43.39 -0.27
N LEU A 401 1.62 42.15 -0.70
CA LEU A 401 1.03 40.96 -0.09
C LEU A 401 1.45 40.83 1.39
N PRO A 402 0.60 40.23 2.26
CA PRO A 402 0.78 40.25 3.71
C PRO A 402 1.82 39.22 4.20
N TRP A 403 3.05 39.28 3.69
CA TRP A 403 4.09 38.29 3.93
C TRP A 403 4.42 38.06 5.41
N LYS A 404 4.57 39.15 6.16
CA LYS A 404 4.88 39.08 7.59
C LYS A 404 3.76 38.38 8.35
N ALA A 405 2.50 38.72 8.06
CA ALA A 405 1.35 38.10 8.70
C ALA A 405 1.27 36.60 8.36
N LEU A 406 1.42 36.23 7.08
CA LEU A 406 1.41 34.81 6.66
C LEU A 406 2.51 34.01 7.37
N ARG A 407 3.75 34.51 7.35
CA ARG A 407 4.88 33.83 8.03
C ARG A 407 4.63 33.70 9.52
N THR A 408 4.20 34.76 10.20
CA THR A 408 3.94 34.72 11.65
C THR A 408 2.80 33.76 12.00
N LEU A 409 1.69 33.78 11.27
CA LEU A 409 0.54 32.91 11.56
C LEU A 409 0.87 31.44 11.29
N PHE A 410 1.59 31.14 10.20
CA PHE A 410 2.02 29.77 9.90
C PHE A 410 3.05 29.27 10.91
N SER A 411 4.00 30.13 11.30
CA SER A 411 5.05 29.84 12.27
C SER A 411 4.49 29.64 13.67
N GLN A 412 3.69 30.57 14.19
CA GLN A 412 3.33 30.61 15.61
C GLN A 412 2.02 29.89 15.92
N CYS A 413 1.05 29.92 15.00
CA CYS A 413 -0.31 29.46 15.30
C CYS A 413 -0.63 28.10 14.69
N ILE A 414 -0.19 27.83 13.45
CA ILE A 414 -0.64 26.64 12.71
C ILE A 414 0.36 25.50 12.81
N TYR A 415 1.58 25.70 12.31
CA TYR A 415 2.60 24.65 12.25
C TYR A 415 3.49 24.65 13.49
N GLY A 416 4.10 25.78 13.85
CA GLY A 416 5.00 25.83 15.01
C GLY A 416 4.28 25.87 16.36
N GLY A 417 2.95 26.06 16.40
CA GLY A 417 2.17 25.84 17.62
C GLY A 417 2.23 24.40 18.15
N LYS A 418 2.76 23.45 17.36
CA LYS A 418 3.01 22.06 17.74
C LYS A 418 4.48 21.78 18.05
N ILE A 419 5.37 22.75 17.81
CA ILE A 419 6.81 22.59 17.91
C ILE A 419 7.27 23.14 19.26
N ASP A 420 7.88 22.27 20.04
CA ASP A 420 8.46 22.54 21.35
C ASP A 420 9.98 22.75 21.30
N ASN A 421 10.63 22.25 20.24
CA ASN A 421 12.07 22.34 20.06
C ASN A 421 12.46 23.63 19.29
N ILE A 422 13.34 24.44 19.89
CA ILE A 422 13.77 25.74 19.33
C ILE A 422 14.49 25.60 17.98
N PHE A 423 15.28 24.54 17.79
CA PHE A 423 15.98 24.29 16.52
C PHE A 423 15.02 23.87 15.42
N ASP A 424 14.02 23.04 15.75
CA ASP A 424 12.95 22.70 14.82
C ASP A 424 12.12 23.96 14.48
N GLN A 425 11.84 24.82 15.45
CA GLN A 425 11.14 26.08 15.21
C GLN A 425 11.94 26.99 14.25
N THR A 426 13.25 27.11 14.48
CA THR A 426 14.17 27.86 13.60
C THR A 426 14.15 27.29 12.17
N LEU A 427 14.15 25.97 12.03
CA LEU A 427 14.08 25.29 10.73
C LEU A 427 12.75 25.57 10.00
N LEU A 428 11.63 25.54 10.72
CA LEU A 428 10.31 25.90 10.19
C LEU A 428 10.33 27.34 9.66
N ASP A 429 10.86 28.26 10.45
CA ASP A 429 10.95 29.69 10.11
C ASP A 429 11.83 29.91 8.88
N CYS A 430 12.94 29.18 8.73
CA CYS A 430 13.77 29.21 7.53
C CYS A 430 12.99 28.82 6.26
N PHE A 431 12.15 27.79 6.31
CA PHE A 431 11.32 27.41 5.16
C PHE A 431 10.28 28.49 4.83
N LEU A 432 9.65 29.06 5.86
CA LEU A 432 8.67 30.13 5.69
C LEU A 432 9.31 31.40 5.11
N GLN A 433 10.49 31.78 5.60
CA GLN A 433 11.26 32.91 5.09
C GLN A 433 11.75 32.69 3.65
N LYS A 434 12.10 31.46 3.27
CA LYS A 434 12.48 31.16 1.89
C LYS A 434 11.30 31.22 0.93
N LEU A 435 10.16 30.63 1.30
CA LEU A 435 9.02 30.43 0.39
C LEU A 435 8.05 31.61 0.34
N PHE A 436 7.76 32.26 1.48
CA PHE A 436 6.75 33.31 1.56
C PHE A 436 7.39 34.69 1.52
N THR A 437 7.84 35.08 0.32
CA THR A 437 8.45 36.39 0.02
C THR A 437 7.97 36.89 -1.34
N SER A 438 8.11 38.20 -1.61
CA SER A 438 7.76 38.75 -2.92
C SER A 438 8.57 38.15 -4.06
N LYS A 439 9.82 37.77 -3.82
CA LYS A 439 10.68 37.06 -4.78
C LYS A 439 10.09 35.74 -5.29
N ALA A 440 9.19 35.12 -4.54
CA ALA A 440 8.49 33.92 -4.99
C ALA A 440 7.59 34.16 -6.21
N PHE A 441 7.42 35.42 -6.62
CA PHE A 441 6.68 35.82 -7.82
C PHE A 441 7.58 36.13 -9.02
N GLU A 442 8.90 36.05 -8.87
CA GLU A 442 9.87 36.18 -9.97
C GLU A 442 9.91 34.87 -10.78
N ASP A 443 10.05 34.96 -12.10
CA ASP A 443 9.98 33.79 -13.00
C ASP A 443 11.16 32.82 -12.82
N ASP A 444 12.29 33.33 -12.34
CA ASP A 444 13.50 32.56 -12.02
C ASP A 444 13.53 32.05 -10.57
N PHE A 445 12.42 32.14 -9.82
CA PHE A 445 12.38 31.67 -8.45
C PHE A 445 12.61 30.16 -8.35
N VAL A 446 13.76 29.79 -7.79
CA VAL A 446 14.22 28.41 -7.68
C VAL A 446 13.64 27.73 -6.43
N LEU A 447 12.78 26.73 -6.63
CA LEU A 447 12.32 25.85 -5.56
C LEU A 447 13.43 24.90 -5.11
N ILE A 448 14.13 24.29 -6.08
CA ILE A 448 15.15 23.27 -5.85
C ILE A 448 16.34 23.52 -6.77
N ASN A 449 17.51 23.81 -6.20
CA ASN A 449 18.70 24.16 -6.99
C ASN A 449 19.28 22.98 -7.78
N ASN A 450 19.03 21.74 -7.35
CA ASN A 450 19.66 20.56 -7.96
C ASN A 450 18.74 19.34 -7.95
N VAL A 451 17.94 19.16 -9.00
CA VAL A 451 16.93 18.09 -9.11
C VAL A 451 17.58 16.69 -9.20
N ASP A 452 18.61 16.53 -10.02
CA ASP A 452 19.18 15.22 -10.42
C ASP A 452 20.64 15.00 -9.99
N GLY A 453 21.18 15.87 -9.16
CA GLY A 453 22.61 15.90 -8.88
C GLY A 453 23.46 16.56 -9.98
N LYS A 454 22.86 16.93 -11.12
CA LYS A 454 23.49 17.58 -12.29
C LYS A 454 23.25 19.10 -12.39
N SER A 455 22.86 19.75 -11.29
CA SER A 455 22.64 21.21 -11.20
C SER A 455 21.50 21.76 -12.06
N SER A 456 20.54 20.93 -12.46
CA SER A 456 19.31 21.39 -13.09
C SER A 456 18.36 21.95 -12.01
N PRO A 457 18.06 23.27 -12.02
CA PRO A 457 17.11 23.85 -11.08
C PRO A 457 15.66 23.47 -11.41
N LEU A 458 14.82 23.39 -10.37
CA LEU A 458 13.37 23.35 -10.50
C LEU A 458 12.82 24.73 -10.13
N TYR A 459 12.23 25.40 -11.11
CA TYR A 459 11.58 26.68 -10.95
C TYR A 459 10.12 26.54 -10.52
N ILE A 460 9.56 27.61 -9.97
CA ILE A 460 8.12 27.70 -9.69
C ILE A 460 7.32 27.68 -11.00
N PRO A 461 6.13 27.07 -11.06
CA PRO A 461 5.29 27.15 -12.25
C PRO A 461 4.72 28.55 -12.46
N GLU A 462 4.63 28.96 -13.72
CA GLU A 462 3.70 29.99 -14.19
C GLU A 462 2.33 29.35 -14.40
N ALA A 463 1.48 29.43 -13.39
CA ALA A 463 0.14 28.86 -13.42
C ALA A 463 -0.84 29.73 -12.65
N HIS A 464 -2.02 29.93 -13.25
CA HIS A 464 -3.09 30.77 -12.71
C HIS A 464 -4.36 29.96 -12.40
N SER A 465 -4.33 28.65 -12.68
CA SER A 465 -5.44 27.74 -12.42
C SER A 465 -4.95 26.47 -11.72
N ARG A 466 -5.88 25.80 -11.03
CA ARG A 466 -5.61 24.53 -10.38
C ARG A 466 -5.12 23.47 -11.38
N ASP A 467 -5.70 23.42 -12.57
CA ASP A 467 -5.40 22.37 -13.54
C ASP A 467 -4.00 22.55 -14.15
N GLN A 468 -3.57 23.80 -14.40
CA GLN A 468 -2.18 24.10 -14.79
C GLN A 468 -1.18 23.71 -13.69
N LEU A 469 -1.49 24.00 -12.42
CA LEU A 469 -0.67 23.57 -11.29
C LEU A 469 -0.55 22.05 -11.22
N LEU A 470 -1.66 21.34 -11.36
CA LEU A 470 -1.69 19.88 -11.38
C LEU A 470 -0.88 19.32 -12.56
N GLN A 471 -1.05 19.89 -13.76
CA GLN A 471 -0.29 19.50 -14.95
C GLN A 471 1.21 19.66 -14.72
N TRP A 472 1.66 20.78 -14.15
CA TRP A 472 3.07 20.97 -13.80
C TRP A 472 3.56 19.89 -12.83
N ILE A 473 2.76 19.56 -11.80
CA ILE A 473 3.11 18.51 -10.83
C ILE A 473 3.21 17.13 -11.50
N TYR A 474 2.36 16.83 -12.48
CA TYR A 474 2.44 15.56 -13.23
C TYR A 474 3.78 15.41 -13.97
N HIS A 475 4.39 16.51 -14.44
CA HIS A 475 5.69 16.50 -15.12
C HIS A 475 6.88 16.39 -14.16
N ILE A 476 6.69 16.61 -12.85
CA ILE A 476 7.73 16.40 -11.85
C ILE A 476 8.13 14.92 -11.81
N LYS A 477 9.44 14.64 -11.73
CA LYS A 477 9.97 13.27 -11.60
C LYS A 477 9.38 12.55 -10.38
N PHE A 478 9.08 11.26 -10.59
CA PHE A 478 8.55 10.41 -9.51
C PHE A 478 9.57 10.20 -8.39
N LEU A 479 10.84 10.00 -8.74
CA LEU A 479 11.93 9.86 -7.77
C LEU A 479 12.44 11.24 -7.33
N GLN A 480 12.09 11.68 -6.12
CA GLN A 480 12.65 12.89 -5.50
C GLN A 480 13.84 12.57 -4.61
N MET A 481 14.92 13.34 -4.74
CA MET A 481 16.14 13.21 -3.92
C MET A 481 16.01 13.96 -2.58
N PRO A 482 16.77 13.61 -1.52
CA PRO A 482 16.67 14.29 -0.21
C PRO A 482 16.92 15.81 -0.24
N ASN A 483 17.69 16.30 -1.20
CA ASN A 483 17.94 17.73 -1.36
C ASN A 483 16.69 18.53 -1.78
N TRP A 484 15.66 17.87 -2.31
CA TRP A 484 14.37 18.50 -2.58
C TRP A 484 13.69 19.03 -1.31
N ILE A 485 14.00 18.41 -0.17
CA ILE A 485 13.51 18.83 1.16
C ILE A 485 14.60 19.52 1.98
N GLY A 486 15.68 19.98 1.35
CA GLY A 486 16.78 20.67 2.03
C GLY A 486 17.67 19.75 2.88
N LEU A 487 17.71 18.45 2.59
CA LEU A 487 18.64 17.52 3.23
C LEU A 487 19.86 17.21 2.35
N PRO A 488 21.02 16.90 2.93
CA PRO A 488 22.19 16.54 2.14
C PRO A 488 21.94 15.22 1.38
N LYS A 489 22.62 15.03 0.23
CA LYS A 489 22.39 13.88 -0.66
C LYS A 489 22.56 12.52 0.06
N ASN A 490 23.48 12.46 1.03
CA ASN A 490 23.75 11.29 1.86
C ASN A 490 22.65 10.99 2.90
N ALA A 491 21.69 11.89 3.14
CA ALA A 491 20.60 11.65 4.09
C ALA A 491 19.74 10.43 3.71
N LYS A 492 19.63 10.10 2.41
CA LYS A 492 18.95 8.87 1.95
C LYS A 492 19.55 7.60 2.56
N ARG A 493 20.88 7.59 2.73
CA ARG A 493 21.62 6.46 3.33
C ARG A 493 21.18 6.22 4.77
N PHE A 494 20.94 7.29 5.54
CA PHE A 494 20.43 7.19 6.90
C PHE A 494 18.97 6.72 6.97
N PHE A 495 18.10 7.10 6.03
CA PHE A 495 16.69 6.67 6.04
C PHE A 495 16.51 5.18 5.85
N LEU A 496 17.31 4.57 4.97
CA LEU A 496 17.22 3.13 4.74
C LEU A 496 17.90 2.32 5.85
N LEU A 497 18.88 2.90 6.56
CA LEU A 497 19.58 2.26 7.69
C LEU A 497 18.86 2.42 9.05
N PHE A 498 18.14 3.52 9.30
CA PHE A 498 17.50 3.79 10.60
C PHE A 498 16.06 3.27 10.72
N VAL A 499 15.35 3.08 9.60
CA VAL A 499 14.05 2.37 9.61
C VAL A 499 14.22 0.97 10.21
N ASP A 500 15.40 0.37 10.05
CA ASP A 500 15.75 -0.96 10.55
C ASP A 500 16.13 -1.00 12.05
N LYS A 501 16.53 0.14 12.64
CA LYS A 501 16.96 0.19 14.06
C LYS A 501 15.90 0.70 15.02
N ASN A 502 15.02 1.61 14.59
CA ASN A 502 14.00 2.17 15.47
C ASN A 502 12.71 1.33 15.57
N SER A 503 12.57 0.25 14.80
CA SER A 503 11.51 -0.75 15.04
C SER A 503 11.81 -1.65 16.26
N LYS A 504 13.03 -1.62 16.81
CA LYS A 504 13.42 -2.41 17.99
C LYS A 504 13.08 -1.75 19.33
N TYR A 505 12.69 -0.47 19.35
CA TYR A 505 12.46 0.28 20.60
C TYR A 505 11.22 1.20 20.56
N ALA A 506 10.06 0.71 20.09
CA ALA A 506 8.75 1.34 20.26
C ALA A 506 7.62 0.35 20.58
#